data_AF-A0A937D813-F1
#
_entry.id   AF-A0A937D813-F1
#
_cell.length_a   1.000
_cell.length_b   1.000
_cell.length_c   1.000
_cell.angle_alpha   90.00
_cell.angle_beta   90.00
_cell.angle_gamma   90.00
#
_symmetry.space_group_name_H-M   'P 1'
#
loop_
_entity.id
_entity.type
_entity.pdbx_description
1 polymer ?
#
loop_
_entity_poly.entity_id
_entity_poly.type
_entity_poly.pdbx_seq_one_letter_code
_entity_poly.pdbx_strand_id
1 'polypeptide(L)'
;MTGHIFFYLGLSLIMMHEMDAIRCKEWRIFPGLSMLSDKIGHIVFLFLHIPLFYFVFWKLTQSKDAEVFIYGFNIFMIVHLVLHILFLKHKNNEFKDWISWSIIIGAGLCGIIDLLI
;
A
#
# COMPACT_ATOMS: atom_id res chain seq x y z
N MET A 1 22.44 3.84 -4.05
CA MET A 1 21.55 3.43 -2.95
C MET A 1 21.09 4.57 -2.05
N THR A 2 21.78 5.72 -2.00
CA THR A 2 21.35 6.92 -1.24
C THR A 2 20.32 7.80 -1.96
N GLY A 3 19.96 7.51 -3.22
CA GLY A 3 19.08 8.35 -4.03
C GLY A 3 17.58 8.25 -3.70
N HIS A 4 17.12 7.17 -3.06
CA HIS A 4 15.69 6.85 -2.91
C HIS A 4 15.27 6.67 -1.44
N ILE A 5 15.78 7.52 -0.55
CA ILE A 5 15.48 7.41 0.88
C ILE A 5 13.98 7.60 1.17
N PHE A 6 13.31 8.47 0.41
CA PHE A 6 11.88 8.72 0.56
C PHE A 6 11.07 7.55 0.03
N PHE A 7 11.47 6.93 -1.08
CA PHE A 7 10.86 5.68 -1.54
C PHE A 7 10.93 4.58 -0.46
N TYR A 8 12.08 4.33 0.16
CA TYR A 8 12.18 3.26 1.17
C TYR A 8 11.35 3.57 2.42
N LEU A 9 11.28 4.84 2.83
CA LEU A 9 10.39 5.27 3.91
C LEU A 9 8.92 5.06 3.51
N GLY A 10 8.54 5.49 2.31
CA GLY A 10 7.19 5.31 1.75
C GLY A 10 6.82 3.83 1.64
N LEU A 11 7.74 2.97 1.21
CA LEU A 11 7.53 1.52 1.15
C LEU A 11 7.30 0.93 2.54
N SER A 12 8.05 1.40 3.53
CA SER A 12 7.87 0.99 4.93
C SER A 12 6.49 1.39 5.44
N LEU A 13 6.01 2.58 5.07
CA LEU A 13 4.67 3.06 5.40
C LEU A 13 3.58 2.26 4.67
N ILE A 14 3.76 1.92 3.39
CA ILE A 14 2.84 1.02 2.68
C ILE A 14 2.75 -0.34 3.38
N MET A 15 3.89 -0.95 3.73
CA MET A 15 3.87 -2.23 4.44
C MET A 15 3.17 -2.14 5.80
N MET A 16 3.39 -1.05 6.54
CA MET A 16 2.67 -0.81 7.79
C MET A 16 1.18 -0.59 7.56
N HIS A 17 0.81 0.09 6.48
CA HIS A 17 -0.57 0.27 6.08
C HIS A 17 -1.23 -1.07 5.76
N GLU A 18 -0.56 -2.01 5.08
CA GLU A 18 -1.15 -3.34 4.83
C GLU A 18 -1.41 -4.13 6.13
N MET A 19 -0.56 -3.99 7.15
CA MET A 19 -0.82 -4.57 8.48
C MET A 19 -2.07 -3.93 9.12
N ASP A 20 -2.22 -2.62 8.98
CA ASP A 20 -3.39 -1.88 9.43
C ASP A 20 -4.64 -2.23 8.61
N ALA A 21 -4.50 -2.48 7.31
CA ALA A 21 -5.58 -2.92 6.42
C ALA A 21 -6.14 -4.28 6.84
N ILE A 22 -5.29 -5.18 7.34
CA ILE A 22 -5.73 -6.44 7.97
C ILE A 22 -6.56 -6.14 9.23
N ARG A 23 -6.11 -5.22 10.09
CA ARG A 23 -6.85 -4.80 11.31
C ARG A 23 -8.21 -4.18 10.94
N CYS A 24 -8.23 -3.31 9.94
CA CYS A 24 -9.39 -2.56 9.46
C CYS A 24 -10.26 -3.34 8.46
N LYS A 25 -9.92 -4.60 8.16
CA LYS A 25 -10.72 -5.50 7.32
C LYS A 25 -10.97 -4.98 5.90
N GLU A 26 -9.93 -4.42 5.28
CA GLU A 26 -10.04 -3.77 3.97
C GLU A 26 -10.54 -4.70 2.84
N TRP A 27 -10.38 -6.02 2.99
CA TRP A 27 -10.97 -7.01 2.06
C TRP A 27 -12.49 -6.86 1.89
N ARG A 28 -13.19 -6.19 2.82
CA ARG A 28 -14.63 -5.87 2.72
C ARG A 28 -14.95 -4.72 1.77
N ILE A 29 -13.94 -4.00 1.30
CA ILE A 29 -14.03 -2.87 0.35
C ILE A 29 -13.50 -3.30 -1.02
N PHE A 30 -12.40 -4.06 -1.03
CA PHE A 30 -11.70 -4.41 -2.26
C PHE A 30 -12.60 -5.21 -3.24
N PRO A 31 -12.77 -4.74 -4.49
CA PRO A 31 -13.61 -5.43 -5.48
C PRO A 31 -13.17 -6.89 -5.68
N GLY A 32 -14.14 -7.82 -5.65
CA GLY A 32 -13.89 -9.26 -5.74
C GLY A 32 -13.73 -9.92 -4.36
N LEU A 33 -12.85 -9.40 -3.49
CA LEU A 33 -12.72 -9.91 -2.11
C LEU A 33 -13.94 -9.58 -1.26
N SER A 34 -14.60 -8.44 -1.51
CA SER A 34 -15.80 -8.00 -0.80
C SER A 34 -17.00 -8.94 -0.97
N MET A 35 -16.95 -9.86 -1.95
CA MET A 35 -17.98 -10.87 -2.20
C MET A 35 -17.79 -12.15 -1.40
N LEU A 36 -16.59 -12.34 -0.81
CA LEU A 36 -16.26 -13.52 -0.02
C LEU A 36 -16.83 -13.40 1.41
N SER A 37 -16.99 -14.54 2.09
CA SER A 37 -17.28 -14.53 3.52
C SER A 37 -16.11 -13.93 4.29
N ASP A 38 -16.38 -13.28 5.43
CA ASP A 38 -15.36 -12.53 6.18
C ASP A 38 -14.10 -13.35 6.50
N LYS A 39 -14.30 -14.63 6.88
CA LYS A 39 -13.21 -15.56 7.18
C LYS A 39 -12.39 -15.90 5.94
N ILE A 40 -13.03 -16.16 4.81
CA ILE A 40 -12.33 -16.50 3.57
C ILE A 40 -11.63 -15.26 3.02
N GLY A 41 -12.31 -14.10 3.00
CA GLY A 41 -11.74 -12.81 2.60
C GLY A 41 -10.48 -12.46 3.38
N HIS A 42 -10.51 -12.62 4.71
CA HIS A 42 -9.33 -12.43 5.57
C HIS A 42 -8.16 -13.34 5.18
N ILE A 43 -8.41 -14.66 5.05
CA ILE A 43 -7.38 -15.64 4.70
C ILE A 43 -6.77 -15.30 3.33
N VAL A 44 -7.62 -15.10 2.32
CA VAL A 44 -7.15 -14.79 0.96
C VAL A 44 -6.38 -13.48 0.95
N PHE A 45 -6.89 -12.43 1.59
CA PHE A 45 -6.21 -11.14 1.70
C PHE A 45 -4.82 -11.33 2.31
N LEU A 46 -4.71 -11.97 3.48
CA LEU A 46 -3.43 -12.22 4.13
C LEU A 46 -2.43 -12.98 3.23
N PHE A 47 -2.86 -14.08 2.61
CA PHE A 47 -1.96 -14.91 1.80
C PHE A 47 -1.56 -14.25 0.47
N LEU A 48 -2.39 -13.37 -0.10
CA LEU A 48 -2.05 -12.60 -1.30
C LEU A 48 -0.91 -11.58 -1.05
N HIS A 49 -0.73 -11.12 0.18
CA HIS A 49 0.37 -10.21 0.52
C HIS A 49 1.74 -10.89 0.45
N ILE A 50 1.83 -12.19 0.70
CA ILE A 50 3.11 -12.92 0.66
C ILE A 50 3.76 -12.84 -0.74
N PRO A 51 3.10 -13.27 -1.84
CA PRO A 51 3.67 -13.15 -3.17
C PRO A 51 3.83 -11.68 -3.60
N LEU A 52 2.95 -10.77 -3.14
CA LEU A 52 3.06 -9.35 -3.42
C LEU A 52 4.36 -8.76 -2.84
N PHE A 53 4.61 -8.96 -1.55
CA PHE A 53 5.83 -8.48 -0.89
C PHE A 53 7.07 -9.14 -1.45
N TYR A 54 7.03 -10.46 -1.71
CA TYR A 54 8.13 -11.15 -2.40
C TYR A 54 8.45 -10.50 -3.75
N PHE A 55 7.44 -10.20 -4.57
CA PHE A 55 7.62 -9.56 -5.87
C PHE A 55 8.25 -8.17 -5.75
N VAL A 56 7.78 -7.36 -4.79
CA VAL A 56 8.34 -6.02 -4.53
C VAL A 56 9.82 -6.12 -4.14
N PHE A 57 10.17 -6.97 -3.17
CA PHE A 57 11.55 -7.15 -2.76
C PHE A 57 12.43 -7.72 -3.86
N TRP A 58 11.92 -8.67 -4.64
CA TRP A 58 12.64 -9.24 -5.77
C TRP A 58 12.93 -8.19 -6.84
N LYS A 59 11.95 -7.35 -7.18
CA LYS A 59 12.13 -6.24 -8.12
C LYS A 59 13.15 -5.21 -7.64
N LEU A 60 13.21 -4.94 -6.33
CA LEU A 60 14.16 -3.98 -5.77
C LEU A 60 15.60 -4.52 -5.67
N THR A 61 15.78 -5.84 -5.55
CA THR A 61 17.09 -6.44 -5.25
C THR A 61 17.74 -7.14 -6.45
N GLN A 62 16.94 -7.68 -7.37
CA GLN A 62 17.45 -8.55 -8.45
C GLN A 62 17.14 -8.03 -9.85
N SER A 63 16.32 -6.99 -9.99
CA SER A 63 15.94 -6.44 -11.30
C SER A 63 16.99 -5.45 -11.81
N LYS A 64 17.33 -5.53 -13.10
CA LYS A 64 18.10 -4.49 -13.79
C LYS A 64 17.32 -3.18 -13.93
N ASP A 65 15.99 -3.26 -13.86
CA ASP A 65 15.07 -2.15 -14.03
C ASP A 65 14.50 -1.66 -12.67
N ALA A 66 15.29 -1.74 -11.60
CA ALA A 66 14.87 -1.33 -10.26
C ALA A 66 14.40 0.15 -10.21
N GLU A 67 15.10 1.03 -10.93
CA GLU A 67 14.76 2.46 -11.05
C GLU A 67 13.38 2.69 -11.68
N VAL A 68 13.07 1.98 -12.77
CA VAL A 68 11.75 2.06 -13.42
C VAL A 68 10.66 1.56 -12.49
N PHE A 69 10.95 0.50 -11.73
CA PHE A 69 10.03 -0.03 -10.73
C PHE A 69 9.80 0.97 -9.59
N ILE A 70 10.86 1.59 -9.05
CA ILE A 70 10.76 2.62 -8.00
C ILE A 70 9.90 3.79 -8.48
N TYR A 71 10.15 4.30 -9.68
CA TYR A 71 9.35 5.37 -10.29
C TYR A 71 7.86 4.99 -10.40
N GLY A 72 7.58 3.79 -10.94
CA GLY A 72 6.21 3.29 -11.05
C GLY A 72 5.54 3.08 -9.68
N PHE A 73 6.30 2.61 -8.69
CA PHE A 73 5.80 2.36 -7.35
C PHE A 73 5.55 3.67 -6.57
N ASN A 74 6.36 4.72 -6.79
CA ASN A 74 6.08 6.06 -6.28
C ASN A 74 4.73 6.59 -6.80
N ILE A 75 4.46 6.42 -8.11
CA ILE A 75 3.14 6.76 -8.68
C ILE A 75 2.04 5.93 -8.01
N PHE A 76 2.28 4.63 -7.79
CA PHE A 76 1.33 3.78 -7.07
C PHE A 76 1.03 4.31 -5.66
N MET A 77 2.02 4.73 -4.87
CA MET A 77 1.78 5.30 -3.53
C MET A 77 0.85 6.54 -3.58
N ILE A 78 1.03 7.39 -4.59
CA ILE A 78 0.20 8.59 -4.78
C ILE A 78 -1.23 8.18 -5.15
N VAL A 79 -1.38 7.29 -6.12
CA VAL A 79 -2.69 6.79 -6.54
C VAL A 79 -3.40 6.06 -5.40
N HIS A 80 -2.66 5.29 -4.60
CA HIS A 80 -3.16 4.59 -3.42
C HIS A 80 -3.78 5.56 -2.41
N LEU A 81 -3.07 6.64 -2.06
CA LEU A 81 -3.63 7.71 -1.22
C LEU A 81 -4.91 8.29 -1.82
N VAL A 82 -4.93 8.58 -3.12
CA VAL A 82 -6.13 9.09 -3.80
C VAL A 82 -7.29 8.09 -3.71
N LEU A 83 -7.04 6.80 -3.89
CA LEU A 83 -8.06 5.76 -3.73
C LEU A 83 -8.64 5.78 -2.31
N HIS A 84 -7.83 5.85 -1.27
CA HIS A 84 -8.34 5.97 0.11
C HIS A 84 -9.18 7.22 0.32
N ILE A 85 -8.79 8.35 -0.27
CA ILE A 85 -9.58 9.58 -0.23
C ILE A 85 -10.93 9.38 -0.93
N LEU A 86 -10.98 8.69 -2.07
CA LEU A 86 -12.23 8.39 -2.78
C LEU A 86 -13.13 7.42 -1.99
N PHE A 87 -12.54 6.42 -1.32
CA PHE A 87 -13.24 5.43 -0.52
C PHE A 87 -13.50 5.87 0.94
N LEU A 88 -13.18 7.12 1.31
CA LEU A 88 -13.42 7.68 2.64
C LEU A 88 -14.86 7.44 3.14
N LYS A 89 -15.84 7.67 2.26
CA LYS A 89 -17.27 7.55 2.57
C LYS A 89 -17.83 6.14 2.36
N HIS A 90 -17.00 5.16 2.01
CA HIS A 90 -17.46 3.80 1.79
C HIS A 90 -17.98 3.20 3.10
N LYS A 91 -19.14 2.54 3.07
CA LYS A 91 -19.83 2.01 4.26
C LYS A 91 -18.98 1.05 5.12
N ASN A 92 -18.04 0.35 4.49
CA ASN A 92 -17.16 -0.63 5.14
C ASN A 92 -15.76 -0.06 5.42
N ASN A 93 -15.55 1.25 5.26
CA ASN A 93 -14.29 1.89 5.58
C ASN A 93 -14.09 2.00 7.10
N GLU A 94 -13.10 1.30 7.62
CA GLU A 94 -12.74 1.30 9.05
C GLU A 94 -11.47 2.12 9.35
N PHE A 95 -10.85 2.76 8.35
CA PHE A 95 -9.72 3.68 8.56
C PHE A 95 -10.24 5.02 9.12
N LYS A 96 -10.50 5.06 10.43
CA LYS A 96 -11.13 6.21 11.12
C LYS A 96 -10.18 6.96 12.05
N ASP A 97 -9.08 6.36 12.44
CA ASP A 97 -8.13 6.97 13.37
C ASP A 97 -6.99 7.70 12.66
N TRP A 98 -6.38 8.62 13.40
CA TRP A 98 -5.32 9.48 12.88
C TRP A 98 -4.03 8.70 12.60
N ILE A 99 -3.82 7.53 13.21
CA ILE A 99 -2.62 6.71 12.99
C ILE A 99 -2.70 6.10 11.60
N SER A 100 -3.82 5.45 11.26
CA SER A 100 -4.09 4.92 9.92
C SER A 100 -3.86 5.99 8.84
N TRP A 101 -4.47 7.16 9.03
CA TRP A 101 -4.34 8.26 8.06
C TRP A 101 -2.94 8.85 7.98
N SER A 102 -2.19 8.90 9.09
CA SER A 102 -0.79 9.36 9.07
C SER A 102 0.09 8.43 8.24
N ILE A 103 -0.14 7.11 8.33
CA ILE A 103 0.60 6.11 7.56
C ILE A 103 0.27 6.22 6.07
N ILE A 104 -1.03 6.28 5.71
CA ILE A 104 -1.49 6.37 4.31
C ILE A 104 -1.02 7.68 3.67
N ILE A 105 -1.24 8.83 4.32
CA ILE A 105 -0.81 10.14 3.82
C ILE A 105 0.71 10.20 3.74
N GLY A 106 1.41 9.70 4.76
CA GLY A 106 2.86 9.66 4.78
C GLY A 106 3.45 8.87 3.61
N ALA A 107 2.87 7.72 3.26
CA ALA A 107 3.28 6.94 2.10
C ALA A 107 3.10 7.73 0.78
N GLY A 108 1.93 8.34 0.58
CA GLY A 108 1.68 9.16 -0.61
C GLY A 108 2.62 10.36 -0.73
N LEU A 109 2.90 11.07 0.38
CA LEU A 109 3.85 12.18 0.41
C LEU A 109 5.27 11.74 0.10
N CYS A 110 5.71 10.59 0.63
CA CYS A 110 7.02 10.04 0.30
C CYS A 110 7.15 9.76 -1.21
N GLY A 111 6.12 9.18 -1.83
CA GLY A 111 6.10 8.96 -3.28
C GLY A 111 6.18 10.26 -4.09
N ILE A 112 5.50 11.34 -3.65
CA ILE A 112 5.62 12.66 -4.29
C ILE A 112 7.03 13.20 -4.15
N ILE A 113 7.59 13.19 -2.95
CA ILE A 113 8.90 13.77 -2.66
C ILE A 113 10.01 13.03 -3.42
N ASP A 114 9.96 11.70 -3.46
CA ASP A 114 10.95 10.89 -4.17
C ASP A 114 10.91 11.07 -5.70
N LEU A 115 9.78 11.51 -6.27
CA LEU A 115 9.69 11.86 -7.69
C LEU A 115 10.22 13.26 -8.01
N LEU A 116 10.30 14.14 -7.02
CA LEU A 116 10.69 15.55 -7.20
C LEU A 116 12.19 15.79 -6.96
N ILE A 117 12.87 14.90 -6.23
CA ILE A 117 14.27 15.01 -5.81
C ILE A 117 15.08 13.92 -6.49
#